data_AF-A0A7R9VKT8-F1
#
_entry.id   AF-A0A7R9VKT8-F1
#
_cell.length_a   1.000
_cell.length_b   1.000
_cell.length_c   1.000
_cell.angle_alpha   90.00
_cell.angle_beta   90.00
_cell.angle_gamma   90.00
#
_symmetry.space_group_name_H-M   'P 1'
#
loop_
_entity.id
_entity.type
_entity.pdbx_description
1 polymer ?
#
loop_
_entity_poly.entity_id
_entity_poly.type
_entity_poly.pdbx_seq_one_letter_code
_entity_poly.pdbx_strand_id
1 'polypeptide(L)'
;MEGGRDRFSGVCIIGAGADAISECIDIIVNMGLMYRIGRDLCAFSHDQIHQAAYSSISEDDKEMWHLQIGRCLRHRLPEKILFGQAIFVVVDQLDRGLGMIPLGTIAERNDLAQLNLIAGERAMASSSYLIA
;
A
#
# COMPACT_ATOMS: atom_id res chain seq x y z
N MET A 1 10.78 -23.61 -13.49
CA MET A 1 11.36 -22.54 -12.65
C MET A 1 10.34 -21.43 -12.56
N GLU A 2 9.35 -21.60 -11.70
CA GLU A 2 8.28 -20.62 -11.47
C GLU A 2 8.55 -20.00 -10.09
N GLY A 3 9.22 -18.85 -10.10
CA GLY A 3 9.41 -18.04 -8.90
C GLY A 3 8.16 -17.21 -8.65
N GLY A 4 7.33 -17.71 -7.74
CA GLY A 4 6.14 -17.04 -7.23
C GLY A 4 6.48 -15.63 -6.76
N ARG A 5 6.01 -14.63 -7.52
CA ARG A 5 5.94 -13.24 -7.05
C ARG A 5 4.67 -13.11 -6.22
N ASP A 6 4.76 -13.52 -4.96
CA ASP A 6 3.82 -13.09 -3.92
C ASP A 6 4.06 -11.60 -3.63
N ARG A 7 3.79 -10.75 -4.62
CA ARG A 7 3.63 -9.31 -4.39
C ARG A 7 2.25 -9.17 -3.74
N PHE A 8 2.24 -8.98 -2.43
CA PHE A 8 1.06 -8.49 -1.73
C PHE A 8 0.70 -7.11 -2.28
N SER A 9 -0.14 -7.07 -3.31
CA SER A 9 -0.80 -5.87 -3.83
C SER A 9 -2.25 -5.86 -3.32
N GLY A 10 -2.43 -6.01 -2.01
CA GLY A 10 -3.74 -5.88 -1.38
C GLY A 10 -3.87 -4.48 -0.78
N VAL A 11 -4.56 -3.57 -1.47
CA VAL A 11 -4.92 -2.26 -0.94
C VAL A 11 -6.22 -2.39 -0.15
N CYS A 12 -6.23 -1.89 1.09
CA CYS A 12 -7.46 -1.81 1.88
C CYS A 12 -8.29 -0.64 1.36
N ILE A 13 -9.49 -0.91 0.83
CA ILE A 13 -10.44 0.13 0.45
C ILE A 13 -11.10 0.66 1.73
N ILE A 14 -10.98 1.97 1.97
CA ILE A 14 -11.68 2.69 3.04
C ILE A 14 -12.60 3.69 2.34
N GLY A 15 -13.92 3.49 2.40
CA GLY A 15 -14.92 4.45 1.90
C GLY A 15 -16.00 3.85 1.01
N ALA A 16 -17.23 4.35 1.18
CA ALA A 16 -18.53 3.92 0.60
C ALA A 16 -19.05 2.54 1.07
N GLY A 17 -20.37 2.34 0.98
CA GLY A 17 -21.00 1.05 1.31
C GLY A 17 -20.54 -0.03 0.34
N ALA A 18 -20.33 -1.25 0.83
CA ALA A 18 -19.76 -2.37 0.05
C ALA A 18 -20.48 -2.61 -1.28
N ASP A 19 -21.80 -2.41 -1.32
CA ASP A 19 -22.64 -2.62 -2.50
C ASP A 19 -22.35 -1.58 -3.61
N ALA A 20 -22.24 -0.29 -3.24
CA ALA A 20 -21.95 0.79 -4.19
C ALA A 20 -20.55 0.66 -4.79
N ILE A 21 -19.57 0.17 -4.01
CA ILE A 21 -18.22 -0.11 -4.50
C ILE A 21 -18.25 -1.27 -5.49
N SER A 22 -18.99 -2.35 -5.19
CA SER A 22 -19.08 -3.51 -6.07
C SER A 22 -19.67 -3.15 -7.42
N GLU A 23 -20.77 -2.38 -7.44
CA GLU A 23 -21.38 -1.90 -8.69
C GLU A 23 -20.42 -1.07 -9.53
N CYS A 24 -19.70 -0.13 -8.90
CA CYS A 24 -18.68 0.67 -9.59
C CYS A 24 -17.55 -0.19 -10.17
N ILE A 25 -17.05 -1.18 -9.41
CA ILE A 25 -16.01 -2.09 -9.88
C ILE A 25 -16.51 -2.90 -11.07
N ASP A 26 -17.74 -3.40 -11.05
CA ASP A 26 -18.30 -4.16 -12.17
C ASP A 26 -18.42 -3.32 -13.45
N ILE A 27 -18.77 -2.03 -13.34
CA ILE A 27 -18.77 -1.10 -14.47
C ILE A 27 -17.34 -0.94 -15.04
N ILE A 28 -16.35 -0.68 -14.17
CA ILE A 28 -14.95 -0.45 -14.57
C ILE A 28 -14.34 -1.71 -15.20
N VAL A 29 -14.69 -2.90 -14.69
CA VAL A 29 -14.27 -4.19 -15.25
C VAL A 29 -14.90 -4.42 -16.62
N ASN A 30 -16.20 -4.16 -16.79
CA ASN A 30 -16.87 -4.28 -18.09
C ASN A 30 -16.33 -3.29 -19.13
N MET A 31 -15.87 -2.11 -18.71
CA MET A 31 -15.19 -1.14 -19.57
C MET A 31 -13.75 -1.54 -19.94
N GLY A 32 -13.23 -2.65 -19.41
CA GLY A 32 -11.87 -3.13 -19.67
C GLY A 32 -10.77 -2.33 -18.96
N LEU A 33 -11.13 -1.46 -18.00
CA LEU A 33 -10.17 -0.62 -17.29
C LEU A 33 -9.52 -1.34 -16.09
N MET A 34 -10.21 -2.33 -15.55
CA MET A 34 -9.72 -3.25 -14.53
C MET A 34 -10.07 -4.70 -14.89
N TYR A 35 -9.42 -5.64 -14.24
CA TYR A 35 -9.81 -7.05 -14.24
C TYR A 35 -9.78 -7.62 -12.84
N ARG A 36 -10.63 -8.62 -12.59
CA ARG A 36 -10.69 -9.35 -11.32
C ARG A 36 -9.62 -10.43 -11.29
N ILE A 37 -8.82 -10.46 -10.23
CA ILE A 37 -7.84 -11.51 -9.92
C ILE A 37 -8.43 -12.57 -8.97
N GLY A 38 -9.52 -12.22 -8.29
CA GLY A 38 -10.26 -13.14 -7.42
C GLY A 38 -11.59 -12.53 -6.99
N ARG A 39 -12.15 -13.04 -5.90
CA ARG A 39 -13.43 -12.54 -5.35
C ARG A 39 -13.31 -11.07 -4.91
N ASP A 40 -12.24 -10.78 -4.19
CA ASP A 40 -12.05 -9.48 -3.51
C ASP A 40 -10.82 -8.71 -4.00
N LEU A 41 -10.21 -9.16 -5.12
CA LEU A 41 -9.00 -8.57 -5.67
C LEU A 41 -9.20 -8.16 -7.12
N CYS A 42 -8.87 -6.90 -7.41
CA CYS A 42 -8.89 -6.32 -8.75
C CYS A 42 -7.54 -5.67 -9.05
N ALA A 43 -7.19 -5.59 -10.33
CA ALA A 43 -6.04 -4.86 -10.82
C ALA A 43 -6.43 -3.98 -12.00
N PHE A 44 -5.70 -2.87 -12.17
CA PHE A 44 -5.79 -2.07 -13.38
C PHE A 44 -5.27 -2.87 -14.57
N SER A 45 -5.96 -2.76 -15.70
CA SER A 45 -5.55 -3.43 -16.94
C SER A 45 -4.21 -2.92 -17.44
N HIS A 46 -3.88 -1.65 -17.18
CA HIS A 46 -2.62 -1.02 -17.54
C HIS A 46 -2.18 0.05 -16.53
N ASP A 47 -0.86 0.24 -16.44
CA ASP A 47 -0.24 1.25 -15.58
C ASP A 47 -0.70 2.68 -15.91
N GLN A 48 -0.99 2.99 -17.17
CA GLN A 48 -1.48 4.32 -17.58
C GLN A 48 -2.86 4.64 -16.99
N ILE A 49 -3.72 3.63 -16.81
CA ILE A 49 -5.04 3.80 -16.21
C ILE A 49 -4.88 4.08 -14.72
N HIS A 50 -4.01 3.32 -14.04
CA HIS A 50 -3.65 3.58 -12.65
C HIS A 50 -3.07 4.98 -12.48
N GLN A 51 -2.13 5.39 -13.34
CA GLN A 51 -1.52 6.71 -13.30
C GLN A 51 -2.54 7.83 -13.49
N ALA A 52 -3.46 7.69 -14.46
CA ALA A 52 -4.51 8.68 -14.69
C ALA A 52 -5.46 8.78 -13.49
N ALA A 53 -5.92 7.64 -12.97
CA ALA A 53 -6.78 7.58 -11.80
C ALA A 53 -6.08 8.17 -10.56
N TYR A 54 -4.85 7.76 -10.28
CA TYR A 54 -4.06 8.26 -9.16
C TYR A 54 -3.78 9.76 -9.30
N SER A 55 -3.44 10.25 -10.50
CA SER A 55 -3.17 11.67 -10.75
C SER A 55 -4.41 12.55 -10.65
N SER A 56 -5.61 11.98 -10.79
CA SER A 56 -6.88 12.70 -10.63
C SER A 56 -7.21 13.01 -9.16
N ILE A 57 -6.55 12.37 -8.20
CA ILE A 57 -6.72 12.61 -6.77
C ILE A 57 -5.89 13.83 -6.35
N SER A 58 -6.45 14.69 -5.50
CA SER A 58 -5.71 15.84 -4.94
C SER A 58 -4.52 15.37 -4.11
N GLU A 59 -3.48 16.19 -3.96
CA GLU A 59 -2.32 15.82 -3.14
C GLU A 59 -2.70 15.63 -1.67
N ASP A 60 -3.56 16.50 -1.12
CA ASP A 60 -4.05 16.37 0.26
C ASP A 60 -4.80 15.03 0.47
N ASP A 61 -5.67 14.66 -0.47
CA ASP A 61 -6.39 13.38 -0.41
C ASP A 61 -5.42 12.20 -0.57
N LYS A 62 -4.43 12.28 -1.45
CA LYS A 62 -3.40 11.23 -1.61
C LYS A 62 -2.67 10.99 -0.29
N GLU A 63 -2.15 12.04 0.34
CA GLU A 63 -1.44 11.91 1.62
C GLU A 63 -2.35 11.34 2.71
N MET A 64 -3.60 11.82 2.80
CA MET A 64 -4.59 11.31 3.74
C MET A 64 -4.85 9.82 3.52
N TRP A 65 -5.11 9.38 2.28
CA TRP A 65 -5.39 7.98 1.98
C TRP A 65 -4.18 7.08 2.21
N HIS A 66 -2.97 7.55 1.84
CA HIS A 66 -1.73 6.84 2.14
C HIS A 66 -1.55 6.61 3.64
N LEU A 67 -1.80 7.64 4.47
CA LEU A 67 -1.74 7.52 5.92
C LEU A 67 -2.78 6.52 6.45
N GLN A 68 -4.02 6.58 5.96
CA GLN A 68 -5.08 5.67 6.41
C GLN A 68 -4.79 4.21 6.01
N ILE A 69 -4.33 3.97 4.78
CA ILE A 69 -3.94 2.65 4.30
C ILE A 69 -2.76 2.12 5.13
N GLY A 70 -1.72 2.94 5.33
CA GLY A 70 -0.55 2.58 6.13
C GLY A 70 -0.91 2.19 7.58
N ARG A 71 -1.74 2.99 8.25
CA ARG A 71 -2.24 2.69 9.61
C ARG A 71 -3.05 1.39 9.64
N CYS A 72 -3.91 1.17 8.65
CA CYS A 72 -4.71 -0.04 8.54
C CYS A 72 -3.83 -1.28 8.38
N LEU A 73 -2.84 -1.24 7.48
CA LEU A 73 -1.88 -2.32 7.26
C LEU A 73 -1.06 -2.58 8.53
N ARG A 74 -0.53 -1.54 9.18
CA ARG A 74 0.24 -1.64 10.43
C ARG A 74 -0.56 -2.32 11.54
N HIS A 75 -1.85 -2.02 11.66
CA HIS A 75 -2.71 -2.60 12.70
C HIS A 75 -3.14 -4.04 12.40
N ARG A 76 -3.39 -4.36 11.13
CA ARG A 76 -3.93 -5.68 10.72
C ARG A 76 -2.87 -6.74 10.49
N LEU A 77 -1.63 -6.35 10.16
CA LEU A 77 -0.57 -7.30 9.89
C LEU A 77 0.05 -7.80 11.21
N PRO A 78 0.05 -9.12 11.47
CA PRO A 78 0.81 -9.69 12.59
C PRO A 78 2.29 -9.35 12.46
N GLU A 79 2.98 -9.12 13.58
CA GLU A 79 4.41 -8.77 13.58
C GLU A 79 5.25 -9.71 12.70
N LYS A 80 5.01 -11.02 12.80
CA LYS A 80 5.71 -12.04 11.98
C LYS A 80 5.57 -11.80 10.46
N ILE A 81 4.41 -11.32 10.00
CA ILE A 81 4.16 -11.01 8.59
C ILE A 81 4.75 -9.65 8.24
N LEU A 82 4.64 -8.68 9.15
CA LEU A 82 5.21 -7.34 8.99
C LEU A 82 6.72 -7.45 8.75
N PHE A 83 7.44 -8.25 9.52
CA PHE A 83 8.87 -8.53 9.32
C PHE A 83 9.20 -9.28 8.01
N GLY A 84 8.27 -9.49 7.08
CA GLY A 84 8.52 -10.03 5.74
C GLY A 84 8.79 -8.94 4.69
N GLN A 85 8.26 -9.11 3.47
CA GLN A 85 8.24 -8.05 2.46
C GLN A 85 7.14 -7.00 2.72
N ALA A 86 6.18 -7.32 3.59
CA ALA A 86 5.06 -6.44 3.90
C ALA A 86 5.50 -5.13 4.58
N ILE A 87 6.63 -5.12 5.29
CA ILE A 87 7.19 -3.90 5.90
C ILE A 87 7.39 -2.79 4.86
N PHE A 88 7.85 -3.13 3.65
CA PHE A 88 8.10 -2.15 2.59
C PHE A 88 6.80 -1.48 2.14
N VAL A 89 5.71 -2.25 2.06
CA VAL A 89 4.39 -1.71 1.72
C VAL A 89 3.88 -0.81 2.86
N VAL A 90 4.06 -1.21 4.12
CA VAL A 90 3.62 -0.39 5.26
C VAL A 90 4.37 0.94 5.33
N VAL A 91 5.70 0.91 5.24
CA VAL A 91 6.51 2.15 5.33
C VAL A 91 6.31 3.06 4.13
N ASP A 92 6.21 2.54 2.90
CA ASP A 92 5.92 3.37 1.71
C ASP A 92 4.58 4.11 1.84
N GLN A 93 3.55 3.46 2.39
CA GLN A 93 2.26 4.10 2.64
C GLN A 93 2.34 5.15 3.75
N LEU A 94 3.00 4.84 4.88
CA LEU A 94 3.12 5.78 5.99
C LEU A 94 4.01 6.98 5.65
N ASP A 95 5.08 6.79 4.89
CA ASP A 95 5.99 7.85 4.47
C ASP A 95 5.32 8.83 3.52
N ARG A 96 4.53 8.34 2.55
CA ARG A 96 3.72 9.18 1.65
C ARG A 96 2.61 9.93 2.38
N GLY A 97 2.15 9.41 3.52
CA GLY A 97 1.16 10.06 4.38
C GLY A 97 1.75 10.91 5.51
N LEU A 98 3.08 11.05 5.58
CA LEU A 98 3.76 11.69 6.71
C LEU A 98 3.34 13.15 6.92
N GLY A 99 3.04 13.88 5.85
CA GLY A 99 2.59 15.28 5.91
C GLY A 99 1.30 15.46 6.72
N MET A 100 0.47 14.42 6.77
CA MET A 100 -0.79 14.41 7.53
C MET A 100 -0.63 13.95 8.99
N ILE A 101 0.56 13.54 9.43
CA ILE A 101 0.83 13.19 10.83
C ILE A 101 1.15 14.48 11.60
N PRO A 102 0.34 14.88 12.61
CA PRO A 102 0.60 16.09 13.37
C PRO A 102 1.96 16.05 14.07
N LEU A 103 2.68 17.18 14.09
CA LEU A 103 4.00 17.28 14.72
C LEU A 103 4.01 16.89 16.20
N GLY A 104 2.88 17.07 16.90
CA GLY A 104 2.71 16.69 18.30
C GLY A 104 2.62 15.19 18.57
N THR A 105 2.42 14.36 17.53
CA THR A 105 2.23 12.92 17.67
C THR A 105 3.57 12.17 17.65
N ILE A 106 4.45 12.49 18.60
CA ILE A 106 5.84 12.00 18.65
C ILE A 106 5.89 10.46 18.68
N ALA A 107 4.97 9.81 19.40
CA ALA A 107 4.92 8.36 19.50
C ALA A 107 4.70 7.68 18.13
N GLU A 108 3.78 8.21 17.31
CA GLU A 108 3.51 7.66 15.97
C GLU A 108 4.69 7.90 15.03
N ARG A 109 5.31 9.09 15.08
CA ARG A 109 6.50 9.40 14.28
C ARG A 109 7.70 8.53 14.67
N ASN A 110 7.84 8.19 15.95
CA ASN A 110 8.86 7.27 16.43
C ASN A 110 8.60 5.82 15.99
N ASP A 111 7.34 5.34 16.01
CA ASP A 111 6.99 4.01 15.47
C ASP A 111 7.34 3.95 13.98
N LEU A 112 6.97 4.98 13.19
CA LEU A 112 7.35 5.05 11.78
C LEU A 112 8.87 5.06 11.57
N ALA A 113 9.62 5.84 12.36
CA ALA A 113 11.08 5.84 12.28
C ALA A 113 11.68 4.46 12.59
N GLN A 114 11.13 3.74 13.57
CA GLN A 114 11.56 2.38 13.90
C GLN A 114 11.24 1.39 12.78
N LEU A 115 10.04 1.48 12.17
CA LEU A 115 9.67 0.66 11.02
C LEU A 115 10.59 0.90 9.83
N ASN A 116 10.93 2.17 9.55
CA ASN A 116 11.86 2.53 8.49
C ASN A 116 13.29 2.03 8.75
N LEU A 117 13.75 2.06 10.00
CA LEU A 117 15.03 1.46 10.38
C LEU A 117 15.05 -0.04 10.05
N ILE A 118 14.02 -0.79 10.47
CA ILE A 118 13.90 -2.22 10.19
C ILE A 118 13.83 -2.46 8.68
N ALA A 119 13.06 -1.67 7.94
CA ALA A 119 12.96 -1.79 6.48
C ALA A 119 14.32 -1.56 5.81
N GLY A 120 15.08 -0.56 6.24
CA GLY A 120 16.41 -0.24 5.76
C GLY A 120 17.43 -1.36 6.03
N GLU A 121 17.48 -1.87 7.26
CA GLU A 121 18.34 -3.01 7.63
C GLU A 121 18.06 -4.23 6.75
N ARG A 122 16.78 -4.51 6.49
CA ARG A 122 16.36 -5.60 5.61
C ARG A 122 16.72 -5.36 4.16
N ALA A 123 16.52 -4.14 3.67
CA ALA A 123 16.91 -3.77 2.30
C ALA A 123 18.41 -4.04 2.09
N MET A 124 19.25 -3.60 3.03
CA MET A 124 20.70 -3.86 3.01
C MET A 124 21.04 -5.36 3.05
N ALA A 125 20.36 -6.13 3.89
CA ALA A 125 20.58 -7.58 3.96
C ALA A 125 20.12 -8.31 2.68
N SER A 126 19.04 -7.84 2.05
CA SER A 126 18.47 -8.44 0.84
C SER A 126 19.20 -8.06 -0.45
N SER A 127 19.88 -6.92 -0.47
CA SER A 127 20.61 -6.44 -1.64
C SER A 127 21.96 -7.14 -1.83
N SER A 128 22.39 -7.99 -0.88
CA SER A 128 23.75 -8.58 -0.85
C SER A 128 24.79 -7.53 -1.27
N TYR A 129 24.79 -6.38 -0.59
CA TYR A 129 25.86 -5.39 -0.70
C TYR A 129 27.10 -5.88 0.05
N LEU A 130 27.59 -7.05 -0.37
CA LEU A 130 28.92 -7.58 -0.19
C LEU A 130 29.28 -8.19 -1.55
N ILE A 131 29.43 -7.33 -2.56
CA ILE A 131 30.24 -7.69 -3.71
C ILE A 131 31.69 -7.62 -3.22
N ALA A 132 32.35 -8.77 -3.30
CA ALA A 132 33.75 -9.02 -2.97
C ALA A 132 34.74 -8.12 -3.73
#